data_AF-A0A822F2T4-F1
#
_entry.id   AF-A0A822F2T4-F1
#
_cell.length_a   1.000
_cell.length_b   1.000
_cell.length_c   1.000
_cell.angle_alpha   90.00
_cell.angle_beta   90.00
_cell.angle_gamma   90.00
#
_symmetry.space_group_name_H-M   'P 1'
#
loop_
_entity.id
_entity.type
_entity.pdbx_description
1 polymer ?
#
loop_
_entity_poly.entity_id
_entity_poly.type
_entity_poly.pdbx_seq_one_letter_code
_entity_poly.pdbx_strand_id
1 'polypeptide(L)'
;MLADDNTSDREIHASLMRGAYKNNSAFDNNIKYMLRQLQKTYWCEQPLITRQSIIDYVGSHFRTRLQRPSWHTNADITRYLIDNYILIHLKNDKAKFNMLIFMIRKLFSYVRDECKAEDQDAPSMHEILLPGHVYLALLSERLETWLISLRETFLKLNKSSKTSSDTSIPTKLRLAMDTIDKDQIAKAFEHFLATGNLNSKTNLGLRQTSGFSIIAERLNILRFISHFRSVHRGDAFTETKTTSVRKLLPEAWGFLCA
;
A
#
# COMPACT_ATOMS: atom_id res chain seq x y z
N MET A 1 3.49 23.35 1.70
CA MET A 1 3.67 23.70 3.12
C MET A 1 3.38 22.47 3.95
N LEU A 2 4.38 21.94 4.66
CA LEU A 2 4.12 21.03 5.79
C LEU A 2 3.30 21.86 6.78
N ALA A 3 2.21 21.34 7.34
CA ALA A 3 1.58 22.02 8.45
C ALA A 3 2.59 22.08 9.59
N ASP A 4 2.83 23.29 10.11
CA ASP A 4 3.75 23.63 11.21
C ASP A 4 3.35 23.04 12.57
N ASP A 5 2.71 21.86 12.60
CA ASP A 5 2.34 21.21 13.85
C ASP A 5 3.55 20.38 14.33
N ASN A 6 4.50 21.07 14.98
CA ASN A 6 5.57 20.42 15.72
C ASN A 6 4.99 19.84 17.03
N THR A 7 4.63 18.56 17.01
CA THR A 7 3.99 17.89 18.14
C THR A 7 5.02 17.54 19.21
N SER A 8 4.76 17.95 20.45
CA SER A 8 5.57 17.56 21.60
C SER A 8 5.18 16.18 22.14
N ASP A 9 6.10 15.50 22.82
CA ASP A 9 5.81 14.23 23.52
C ASP A 9 4.63 14.37 24.50
N ARG A 10 4.50 15.54 25.13
CA ARG A 10 3.36 15.87 26.01
C ARG A 10 2.05 15.87 25.25
N GLU A 11 2.04 16.37 24.02
CA GLU A 11 0.84 16.44 23.19
C GLU A 11 0.43 15.05 22.68
N ILE A 12 1.41 14.21 22.32
CA ILE A 12 1.19 12.80 21.96
C ILE A 12 0.59 12.05 23.15
N HIS A 13 1.21 12.18 24.33
CA HIS A 13 0.74 11.58 25.57
C HIS A 13 -0.67 12.06 25.93
N ALA A 14 -0.90 13.37 25.94
CA ALA A 14 -2.21 13.95 26.24
C ALA A 14 -3.29 13.50 25.25
N SER A 15 -2.93 13.28 23.97
CA SER A 15 -3.85 12.82 22.93
C SER A 15 -4.21 11.34 23.07
N LEU A 16 -3.25 10.50 23.49
CA LEU A 16 -3.50 9.10 23.81
C LEU A 16 -4.34 8.94 25.08
N MET A 17 -4.09 9.77 26.10
CA MET A 17 -4.77 9.75 27.40
C MET A 17 -6.18 10.38 27.41
N ARG A 18 -6.72 10.83 26.27
CA ARG A 18 -8.05 11.46 26.23
C ARG A 18 -9.18 10.48 26.54
N GLY A 19 -10.26 10.99 27.15
CA GLY A 19 -11.49 10.25 27.42
C GLY A 19 -11.33 9.23 28.55
N ALA A 20 -11.79 7.99 28.32
CA ALA A 20 -11.78 6.89 29.29
C ALA A 20 -10.38 6.54 29.84
N TYR A 21 -9.32 7.00 29.18
CA TYR A 21 -7.94 6.70 29.56
C TYR A 21 -7.33 7.69 30.57
N LYS A 22 -7.99 8.81 30.89
CA LYS A 22 -7.42 9.89 31.71
C LYS A 22 -6.89 9.43 33.09
N ASN A 23 -7.53 8.43 33.70
CA ASN A 23 -7.20 7.97 35.05
C ASN A 23 -6.53 6.58 35.07
N ASN A 24 -6.06 6.10 33.93
CA ASN A 24 -5.62 4.73 33.78
C ASN A 24 -4.10 4.59 33.96
N SER A 25 -3.67 4.25 35.18
CA SER A 25 -2.24 4.19 35.55
C SER A 25 -1.44 3.18 34.72
N ALA A 26 -2.01 2.00 34.40
CA ALA A 26 -1.31 0.99 33.60
C ALA A 26 -1.05 1.48 32.17
N PHE A 27 -2.05 2.11 31.54
CA PHE A 27 -1.93 2.67 30.20
C PHE A 27 -0.94 3.84 30.16
N ASP A 28 -0.99 4.72 31.16
CA ASP A 28 -0.04 5.81 31.33
C ASP A 28 1.41 5.32 31.42
N ASN A 29 1.67 4.27 32.22
CA ASN A 29 2.99 3.67 32.35
C ASN A 29 3.50 3.07 31.04
N ASN A 30 2.64 2.39 30.27
CA ASN A 30 3.00 1.83 28.97
C ASN A 30 3.37 2.91 27.95
N ILE A 31 2.60 4.00 27.88
CA ILE A 31 2.92 5.12 26.99
C ILE A 31 4.25 5.77 27.39
N LYS A 32 4.43 6.04 28.68
CA LYS A 32 5.69 6.59 29.20
C LYS A 32 6.87 5.68 28.87
N TYR A 33 6.69 4.37 28.95
CA TYR A 33 7.71 3.40 28.56
C TYR A 33 8.03 3.48 27.07
N MET A 34 7.04 3.49 26.17
CA MET A 34 7.26 3.61 24.73
C MET A 34 8.03 4.89 24.35
N LEU A 35 7.63 6.04 24.92
CA LEU A 35 8.29 7.32 24.68
C LEU A 35 9.74 7.32 25.20
N ARG A 36 9.97 6.80 26.41
CA ARG A 36 11.31 6.69 26.99
C ARG A 36 12.20 5.70 26.24
N GLN A 37 11.64 4.61 25.74
CA GLN A 37 12.38 3.62 24.98
C GLN A 37 12.91 4.22 23.68
N LEU A 38 12.08 4.96 22.94
CA LEU A 38 12.50 5.69 21.74
C LEU A 38 13.65 6.65 22.06
N GLN A 39 13.52 7.44 23.12
CA GLN A 39 14.60 8.34 23.55
C GLN A 39 15.87 7.55 23.86
N LYS A 40 15.79 6.50 24.70
CA LYS A 40 16.96 5.72 25.15
C LYS A 40 17.68 5.02 24.00
N THR A 41 16.95 4.45 23.05
CA THR A 41 17.55 3.71 21.92
C THR A 41 18.37 4.62 21.03
N TYR A 42 17.91 5.84 20.77
CA TYR A 42 18.57 6.75 19.82
C TYR A 42 19.42 7.84 20.50
N TRP A 43 19.37 7.98 21.82
CA TRP A 43 20.09 9.02 22.57
C TRP A 43 21.60 9.03 22.33
N CYS A 44 22.23 7.85 22.20
CA CYS A 44 23.68 7.72 22.09
C CYS A 44 24.21 7.79 20.66
N GLU A 45 23.42 7.37 19.67
CA GLU A 45 23.87 7.28 18.28
C GLU A 45 23.58 8.56 17.50
N GLN A 46 22.34 9.06 17.56
CA GLN A 46 21.94 10.36 17.02
C GLN A 46 20.70 10.88 17.76
N PRO A 47 20.77 12.02 18.49
CA PRO A 47 19.62 12.53 19.22
C PRO A 47 18.49 12.97 18.28
N LEU A 48 17.46 12.13 18.17
CA LEU A 48 16.24 12.38 17.39
C LEU A 48 15.26 13.28 18.16
N ILE A 49 15.67 14.52 18.44
CA ILE A 49 14.88 15.48 19.23
C ILE A 49 14.02 16.37 18.33
N THR A 50 14.57 16.80 17.18
CA THR A 50 13.91 17.75 16.28
C THR A 50 13.22 17.00 15.16
N ARG A 51 12.05 17.49 14.72
CA ARG A 51 11.34 16.95 13.55
C ARG A 51 12.26 16.80 12.33
N GLN A 52 13.14 17.76 12.09
CA GLN A 52 14.07 17.72 10.97
C GLN A 52 15.06 16.55 11.08
N SER A 53 15.62 16.29 12.27
CA SER A 53 16.54 15.15 12.44
C SER A 53 15.83 13.81 12.27
N ILE A 54 14.57 13.70 12.70
CA ILE A 54 13.74 12.51 12.44
C ILE A 54 13.49 12.33 10.94
N ILE A 55 13.15 13.42 10.24
CA ILE A 55 12.91 13.39 8.80
C ILE A 55 14.18 12.94 8.05
N ASP A 56 15.34 13.46 8.43
CA ASP A 56 16.60 13.12 7.80
C ASP A 56 17.03 11.67 8.10
N TYR A 57 16.79 11.20 9.33
CA TYR A 57 17.02 9.81 9.74
C TYR A 57 16.19 8.84 8.89
N VAL A 58 14.87 9.01 8.84
CA VAL A 58 13.98 8.16 8.04
C VAL A 58 14.38 8.21 6.56
N GLY A 59 14.66 9.40 6.04
CA GLY A 59 15.01 9.59 4.63
C GLY A 59 16.29 8.85 4.25
N SER A 60 17.32 8.89 5.12
CA SER A 60 18.59 8.19 4.87
C SER A 60 18.44 6.67 4.84
N HIS A 61 17.60 6.10 5.72
CA HIS A 61 17.35 4.65 5.76
C HIS A 61 16.52 4.13 4.57
N PHE A 62 15.54 4.91 4.11
CA PHE A 62 14.64 4.47 3.02
C PHE A 62 15.11 4.87 1.61
N ARG A 63 16.17 5.67 1.48
CA ARG A 63 16.72 6.16 0.21
C ARG A 63 17.00 5.05 -0.80
N THR A 64 17.65 3.97 -0.34
CA THR A 64 18.04 2.84 -1.22
C THR A 64 16.83 2.02 -1.67
N ARG A 65 15.80 1.88 -0.81
CA ARG A 65 14.64 1.04 -1.07
C ARG A 65 13.62 1.71 -2.00
N LEU A 66 13.43 3.02 -1.89
CA LEU A 66 12.41 3.75 -2.65
C LEU A 66 12.80 4.10 -4.09
N GLN A 67 14.03 3.78 -4.52
CA GLN A 67 14.55 3.97 -5.89
C GLN A 67 14.30 5.38 -6.48
N ARG A 68 14.24 6.39 -5.60
CA ARG A 68 14.02 7.79 -5.98
C ARG A 68 15.28 8.38 -6.64
N PRO A 69 15.13 9.44 -7.47
CA PRO A 69 16.28 10.09 -8.08
C PRO A 69 17.30 10.60 -7.04
N SER A 70 18.58 10.63 -7.43
CA SER A 70 19.68 11.01 -6.54
C SER A 70 19.61 12.46 -6.06
N TRP A 71 18.89 13.33 -6.76
CA TRP A 71 18.70 14.74 -6.38
C TRP A 71 17.60 14.96 -5.34
N HIS A 72 16.81 13.94 -4.98
CA HIS A 72 15.86 14.09 -3.89
C HIS A 72 16.59 14.24 -2.55
N THR A 73 16.15 15.22 -1.76
CA THR A 73 16.63 15.39 -0.39
C THR A 73 16.06 14.30 0.51
N ASN A 74 16.67 14.06 1.67
CA ASN A 74 16.13 13.10 2.64
C ASN A 74 14.72 13.51 3.10
N ALA A 75 14.46 14.82 3.19
CA ALA A 75 13.13 15.35 3.46
C ALA A 75 12.09 14.97 2.40
N ASP A 76 12.44 15.06 1.11
CA ASP A 76 11.55 14.67 0.02
C ASP A 76 11.26 13.16 0.03
N ILE A 77 12.26 12.35 0.39
CA ILE A 77 12.12 10.90 0.47
C ILE A 77 11.18 10.52 1.61
N THR A 78 11.36 11.11 2.79
CA THR A 78 10.49 10.87 3.94
C THR A 78 9.07 11.34 3.66
N ARG A 79 8.89 12.49 2.99
CA ARG A 79 7.58 12.96 2.56
C ARG A 79 6.92 11.97 1.61
N TYR A 80 7.66 11.51 0.61
CA TYR A 80 7.18 10.49 -0.33
C TYR A 80 6.75 9.20 0.39
N LEU A 81 7.51 8.78 1.41
CA LEU A 81 7.16 7.60 2.22
C LEU A 81 5.85 7.81 2.98
N ILE A 82 5.69 8.93 3.69
CA ILE A 82 4.49 9.24 4.45
C ILE A 82 3.27 9.36 3.52
N ASP A 83 3.44 9.94 2.34
CA ASP A 83 2.34 10.18 1.40
C ASP A 83 1.88 8.91 0.67
N ASN A 84 2.78 8.00 0.32
CA ASN A 84 2.46 6.83 -0.50
C ASN A 84 2.37 5.51 0.26
N TYR A 85 2.80 5.44 1.52
CA TYR A 85 2.80 4.17 2.28
C TYR A 85 2.04 4.25 3.62
N ILE A 86 1.96 5.43 4.25
CA ILE A 86 1.33 5.57 5.57
C ILE A 86 -0.05 6.21 5.41
N LEU A 87 -1.11 5.43 5.69
CA LEU A 87 -2.50 5.89 5.69
C LEU A 87 -2.84 6.71 4.43
N ILE A 88 -2.60 6.12 3.25
CA ILE A 88 -2.71 6.76 1.93
C ILE A 88 -4.08 7.35 1.61
N HIS A 89 -5.13 6.88 2.28
CA HIS A 89 -6.49 7.42 2.16
C HIS A 89 -6.64 8.81 2.78
N LEU A 90 -5.71 9.24 3.63
CA LEU A 90 -5.71 10.56 4.27
C LEU A 90 -4.67 11.47 3.59
N LYS A 91 -5.11 12.64 3.13
CA LYS A 91 -4.20 13.65 2.52
C LYS A 91 -3.58 14.62 3.52
N ASN A 92 -4.17 14.76 4.70
CA ASN A 92 -3.73 15.71 5.72
C ASN A 92 -2.90 15.01 6.79
N ASP A 93 -1.69 15.51 7.05
CA ASP A 93 -0.77 15.02 8.08
C ASP A 93 -1.42 14.96 9.48
N LYS A 94 -2.24 15.96 9.82
CA LYS A 94 -2.96 15.99 11.10
C LYS A 94 -4.01 14.90 11.20
N ALA A 95 -4.67 14.59 10.09
CA ALA A 95 -5.63 13.47 10.03
C ALA A 95 -4.90 12.13 10.17
N LYS A 96 -3.74 11.97 9.49
CA LYS A 96 -2.87 10.78 9.66
C LYS A 96 -2.45 10.61 11.12
N PHE A 97 -1.99 11.68 11.76
CA PHE A 97 -1.61 11.68 13.17
C PHE A 97 -2.77 11.25 14.09
N ASN A 98 -3.94 11.87 13.93
CA ASN A 98 -5.13 11.53 14.72
C ASN A 98 -5.58 10.08 14.51
N MET A 99 -5.51 9.58 13.27
CA MET A 99 -5.86 8.20 12.94
C MET A 99 -4.88 7.21 13.58
N LEU A 100 -3.57 7.50 13.57
CA LEU A 100 -2.57 6.67 14.28
C LEU A 100 -2.84 6.64 15.80
N ILE A 101 -3.15 7.78 16.41
CA ILE A 101 -3.56 7.83 17.82
C ILE A 101 -4.80 6.97 18.06
N PHE A 102 -5.79 7.03 17.17
CA PHE A 102 -7.00 6.22 17.29
C PHE A 102 -6.69 4.72 17.17
N MET A 103 -5.86 4.31 16.21
CA MET A 103 -5.44 2.91 16.04
C MET A 103 -4.68 2.39 17.26
N ILE A 104 -3.77 3.19 17.83
CA ILE A 104 -3.05 2.83 19.07
C ILE A 104 -4.04 2.64 20.22
N ARG A 105 -4.99 3.57 20.40
CA ARG A 105 -6.01 3.44 21.46
C ARG A 105 -6.88 2.19 21.27
N LYS A 106 -7.32 1.90 20.04
CA LYS A 106 -8.08 0.68 19.72
C LYS A 106 -7.27 -0.58 20.05
N LEU A 107 -5.97 -0.60 19.73
CA LEU A 107 -5.07 -1.71 20.06
C LEU A 107 -5.01 -1.94 21.58
N PHE A 108 -4.89 -0.88 22.38
CA PHE A 108 -4.88 -1.01 23.83
C PHE A 108 -6.25 -1.44 24.39
N SER A 109 -7.37 -0.96 23.84
CA SER A 109 -8.71 -1.47 24.21
C SER A 109 -8.82 -2.98 23.95
N TYR A 110 -8.30 -3.43 22.80
CA TYR A 110 -8.32 -4.83 22.41
C TYR A 110 -7.50 -5.71 23.37
N VAL A 111 -6.27 -5.31 23.70
CA VAL A 111 -5.40 -6.04 24.64
C VAL A 111 -5.99 -6.11 26.06
N ARG A 112 -6.87 -5.18 26.41
CA ARG A 112 -7.55 -5.11 27.71
C ARG A 112 -8.90 -5.84 27.73
N ASP A 113 -9.26 -6.52 26.65
CA ASP A 113 -10.58 -7.15 26.46
C ASP A 113 -11.77 -6.17 26.57
N GLU A 114 -11.53 -4.87 26.41
CA GLU A 114 -12.58 -3.83 26.34
C GLU A 114 -13.20 -3.79 24.92
N CYS A 115 -12.52 -4.38 23.93
CA CYS A 115 -12.98 -4.52 22.55
C CYS A 115 -12.86 -5.98 22.10
N LYS A 116 -13.92 -6.53 21.51
CA LYS A 116 -13.88 -7.86 20.90
C LYS A 116 -13.02 -7.85 19.64
N ALA A 117 -12.36 -8.98 19.34
CA ALA A 117 -11.71 -9.19 18.05
C ALA A 117 -12.74 -9.08 16.91
N GLU A 118 -12.40 -8.34 15.86
CA GLU A 118 -13.18 -8.28 14.63
C GLU A 118 -12.93 -9.57 13.83
N ASP A 119 -14.01 -10.20 13.35
CA ASP A 119 -13.92 -11.42 12.57
C ASP A 119 -13.58 -11.07 11.10
N GLN A 120 -12.48 -11.63 10.60
CA GLN A 120 -12.02 -11.41 9.22
C GLN A 120 -12.87 -12.18 8.19
N ASP A 121 -13.68 -13.14 8.64
CA ASP A 121 -14.59 -13.92 7.80
C ASP A 121 -16.01 -13.34 7.77
N ALA A 122 -16.30 -12.36 8.63
CA ALA A 122 -17.57 -11.65 8.66
C ALA A 122 -17.74 -10.75 7.41
N PRO A 123 -18.86 -10.89 6.66
CA PRO A 123 -19.16 -10.04 5.51
C PRO A 123 -19.15 -8.54 5.81
N SER A 124 -19.44 -8.13 7.05
CA SER A 124 -19.36 -6.72 7.49
C SER A 124 -17.95 -6.11 7.36
N MET A 125 -16.91 -6.93 7.36
CA MET A 125 -15.51 -6.52 7.23
C MET A 125 -14.96 -6.71 5.81
N HIS A 126 -15.82 -7.07 4.85
CA HIS A 126 -15.41 -7.32 3.47
C HIS A 126 -15.83 -6.20 2.54
N GLU A 127 -15.04 -6.03 1.50
CA GLU A 127 -15.40 -5.28 0.31
C GLU A 127 -15.24 -6.17 -0.93
N ILE A 128 -15.93 -5.82 -2.02
CA ILE A 128 -15.87 -6.57 -3.28
C ILE A 128 -14.89 -5.88 -4.23
N LEU A 129 -13.81 -6.57 -4.56
CA LEU A 129 -12.89 -6.14 -5.60
C LEU A 129 -13.49 -6.39 -6.98
N LEU A 130 -13.91 -5.30 -7.64
CA LEU A 130 -14.46 -5.37 -9.00
C LEU A 130 -13.35 -5.62 -10.04
N PRO A 131 -13.69 -6.29 -11.17
CA PRO A 131 -12.71 -6.55 -12.23
C PRO A 131 -12.09 -5.27 -12.79
N GLY A 132 -12.87 -4.18 -12.92
CA GLY A 132 -12.35 -2.89 -13.36
C GLY A 132 -11.22 -2.34 -12.47
N HIS A 133 -11.29 -2.55 -11.15
CA HIS A 133 -10.23 -2.13 -10.24
C HIS A 133 -8.94 -2.92 -10.47
N VAL A 134 -9.04 -4.24 -10.68
CA VAL A 134 -7.88 -5.10 -11.00
C VAL A 134 -7.24 -4.68 -12.32
N TYR A 135 -8.07 -4.40 -13.34
CA TYR A 135 -7.59 -3.91 -14.62
C TYR A 135 -6.85 -2.57 -14.52
N LEU A 136 -7.42 -1.61 -13.79
CA LEU A 136 -6.79 -0.30 -13.60
C LEU A 136 -5.49 -0.41 -12.81
N ALA A 137 -5.47 -1.24 -11.77
CA ALA A 137 -4.28 -1.48 -10.97
C ALA A 137 -3.16 -2.14 -11.82
N LEU A 138 -3.50 -3.17 -12.60
CA LEU A 138 -2.57 -3.80 -13.56
C LEU A 138 -2.08 -2.78 -14.60
N LEU A 139 -2.97 -1.95 -15.15
CA LEU A 139 -2.60 -0.93 -16.13
C LEU A 139 -1.59 0.07 -15.53
N SER A 140 -1.87 0.55 -14.32
CA SER A 140 -0.99 1.50 -13.63
C SER A 140 0.42 0.93 -13.41
N GLU A 141 0.53 -0.33 -12.98
CA GLU A 141 1.83 -0.97 -12.79
C GLU A 141 2.58 -1.22 -14.11
N ARG A 142 1.86 -1.58 -15.18
CA ARG A 142 2.47 -1.74 -16.52
C ARG A 142 2.95 -0.42 -17.09
N LEU A 143 2.20 0.66 -16.91
CA LEU A 143 2.62 2.01 -17.29
C LEU A 143 3.84 2.47 -16.49
N GLU A 144 3.87 2.21 -15.17
CA GLU A 144 5.04 2.53 -14.34
C GLU A 144 6.28 1.75 -14.81
N THR A 145 6.13 0.45 -15.06
CA THR A 145 7.21 -0.40 -15.58
C THR A 145 7.72 0.13 -16.93
N TRP A 146 6.81 0.51 -17.83
CA TRP A 146 7.16 1.08 -19.13
C TRP A 146 7.93 2.41 -18.99
N LEU A 147 7.49 3.30 -18.08
CA LEU A 147 8.19 4.55 -17.80
C LEU A 147 9.59 4.33 -17.21
N ILE A 148 9.74 3.33 -16.34
CA ILE A 148 11.05 2.95 -15.79
C ILE A 148 11.96 2.44 -16.92
N SER A 149 11.46 1.56 -17.79
CA SER A 149 12.22 1.07 -18.94
C SER A 149 12.61 2.19 -19.91
N LEU A 150 11.73 3.17 -20.14
CA LEU A 150 12.01 4.36 -20.94
C LEU A 150 13.14 5.19 -20.34
N ARG A 151 13.07 5.44 -19.03
CA ARG A 151 14.13 6.17 -18.32
C ARG A 151 15.47 5.44 -18.43
N GLU A 152 15.50 4.13 -18.23
CA GLU A 152 16.75 3.35 -18.29
C GLU A 152 17.36 3.36 -19.69
N THR A 153 16.55 3.14 -20.74
CA THR A 153 17.00 3.18 -22.13
C THR A 153 17.52 4.57 -22.50
N PHE A 154 16.80 5.62 -22.11
CA PHE A 154 17.24 7.00 -22.33
C PHE A 154 18.59 7.29 -21.66
N LEU A 155 18.77 6.86 -20.41
CA LEU A 155 20.05 7.04 -19.69
C LEU A 155 21.20 6.25 -20.31
N LYS A 156 20.94 5.04 -20.85
CA LYS A 156 21.94 4.25 -21.58
C LYS A 156 22.39 4.96 -22.86
N LEU A 157 21.45 5.44 -23.66
CA LEU A 157 21.72 6.19 -24.89
C LEU A 157 22.50 7.49 -24.62
N ASN A 158 22.20 8.17 -23.52
CA ASN A 158 22.92 9.38 -23.14
C ASN A 158 24.37 9.09 -22.67
N LYS A 159 24.61 7.93 -22.05
CA LYS A 159 25.95 7.51 -21.63
C LYS A 159 26.80 7.00 -22.79
N SER A 160 26.20 6.40 -23.82
CA SER A 160 26.92 5.87 -24.99
C SER A 160 27.32 6.95 -26.00
N SER A 161 26.63 8.10 -26.05
CA SER A 161 26.94 9.20 -26.99
C SER A 161 28.14 10.07 -26.56
N LYS A 162 29.25 9.46 -26.09
CA LYS A 162 30.49 10.19 -25.81
C LYS A 162 31.22 10.67 -27.06
N THR A 163 30.77 10.26 -28.25
CA THR A 163 31.33 10.65 -29.54
C THR A 163 30.18 11.09 -30.44
N SER A 164 30.33 12.27 -31.05
CA SER A 164 29.50 12.90 -32.08
C SER A 164 28.12 13.49 -31.70
N SER A 165 28.13 14.83 -31.60
CA SER A 165 27.08 15.82 -31.95
C SER A 165 25.77 15.88 -31.16
N ASP A 166 25.37 17.13 -30.89
CA ASP A 166 24.11 17.60 -30.31
C ASP A 166 22.86 17.02 -30.98
N THR A 167 22.57 15.75 -30.73
CA THR A 167 21.23 15.22 -31.01
C THR A 167 20.30 15.80 -29.96
N SER A 168 19.33 16.59 -30.43
CA SER A 168 18.33 17.23 -29.57
C SER A 168 17.68 16.19 -28.63
N ILE A 169 17.41 16.59 -27.38
CA ILE A 169 16.74 15.73 -26.38
C ILE A 169 15.47 15.07 -26.94
N PRO A 170 14.60 15.77 -27.71
CA PRO A 170 13.44 15.16 -28.36
C PRO A 170 13.80 13.98 -29.28
N THR A 171 14.87 14.08 -30.05
CA THR A 171 15.31 13.02 -30.97
C THR A 171 15.76 11.77 -30.21
N LYS A 172 16.53 11.96 -29.13
CA LYS A 172 16.98 10.85 -28.26
C LYS A 172 15.81 10.18 -27.54
N LEU A 173 14.82 10.96 -27.10
CA LEU A 173 13.60 10.44 -26.48
C LEU A 173 12.80 9.59 -27.48
N ARG A 174 12.63 10.07 -28.72
CA ARG A 174 11.94 9.32 -29.77
C ARG A 174 12.64 8.00 -30.07
N LEU A 175 13.97 8.00 -30.18
CA LEU A 175 14.76 6.79 -30.37
C LEU A 175 14.59 5.80 -29.20
N ALA A 176 14.58 6.29 -27.95
CA ALA A 176 14.34 5.47 -26.78
C ALA A 176 12.93 4.85 -26.79
N MET A 177 11.91 5.61 -27.21
CA MET A 177 10.53 5.11 -27.36
C MET A 177 10.41 4.07 -28.47
N ASP A 178 11.11 4.23 -29.59
CA ASP A 178 11.09 3.27 -30.70
C ASP A 178 11.88 1.98 -30.38
N THR A 179 12.82 2.04 -29.43
CA THR A 179 13.56 0.86 -28.94
C THR A 179 12.71 -0.02 -28.02
N ILE A 180 11.69 0.56 -27.37
CA ILE A 180 10.84 -0.17 -26.42
C ILE A 180 9.67 -0.82 -27.17
N ASP A 181 9.34 -2.05 -26.79
CA ASP A 181 8.21 -2.78 -27.35
C ASP A 181 6.89 -2.02 -27.07
N LYS A 182 6.26 -1.54 -28.13
CA LYS A 182 5.01 -0.76 -28.06
C LYS A 182 3.84 -1.61 -27.57
N ASP A 183 3.91 -2.92 -27.77
CA ASP A 183 2.85 -3.86 -27.43
C ASP A 183 3.03 -4.51 -26.06
N GLN A 184 4.05 -4.11 -25.29
CA GLN A 184 4.35 -4.69 -23.99
C GLN A 184 3.13 -4.69 -23.04
N ILE A 185 2.35 -3.61 -23.06
CA ILE A 185 1.15 -3.48 -22.24
C ILE A 185 0.06 -4.42 -22.77
N ALA A 186 -0.21 -4.41 -24.08
CA ALA A 186 -1.23 -5.26 -24.70
C ALA A 186 -0.97 -6.75 -24.45
N LYS A 187 0.26 -7.21 -24.70
CA LYS A 187 0.70 -8.59 -24.44
C LYS A 187 0.51 -9.00 -22.98
N ALA A 188 0.75 -8.08 -22.04
CA ALA A 188 0.53 -8.36 -20.62
C ALA A 188 -0.95 -8.55 -20.27
N PHE A 189 -1.85 -7.77 -20.88
CA PHE A 189 -3.29 -7.92 -20.72
C PHE A 189 -3.82 -9.18 -21.41
N GLU A 190 -3.35 -9.49 -22.61
CA GLU A 190 -3.69 -10.73 -23.31
C GLU A 190 -3.29 -11.95 -22.48
N HIS A 191 -2.07 -11.98 -21.96
CA HIS A 191 -1.62 -13.05 -21.08
C HIS A 191 -2.47 -13.14 -19.81
N PHE A 192 -2.74 -12.01 -19.15
CA PHE A 192 -3.58 -11.98 -17.95
C PHE A 192 -4.99 -12.52 -18.21
N LEU A 193 -5.60 -12.15 -19.33
CA LEU A 193 -6.94 -12.61 -19.69
C LEU A 193 -6.99 -14.08 -20.11
N ALA A 194 -5.99 -14.52 -20.88
CA ALA A 194 -5.92 -15.89 -21.38
C ALA A 194 -5.62 -16.91 -20.26
N THR A 195 -4.75 -16.55 -19.32
CA THR A 195 -4.26 -17.48 -18.29
C THR A 195 -4.90 -17.25 -16.91
N GLY A 196 -5.46 -16.06 -16.65
CA GLY A 196 -5.90 -15.66 -15.32
C GLY A 196 -4.75 -15.45 -14.32
N ASN A 197 -3.49 -15.44 -14.77
CA ASN A 197 -2.33 -15.27 -13.91
C ASN A 197 -1.86 -13.81 -13.89
N LEU A 198 -1.76 -13.28 -12.67
CA LEU A 198 -1.28 -11.94 -12.37
C LEU A 198 0.25 -11.96 -12.20
N ASN A 199 0.97 -11.56 -13.25
CA ASN A 199 2.42 -11.41 -13.20
C ASN A 199 2.82 -9.97 -12.79
N SER A 200 2.64 -9.65 -11.52
CA SER A 200 2.92 -8.33 -10.92
C SER A 200 4.09 -8.43 -9.94
N LYS A 201 4.92 -7.39 -9.82
CA LYS A 201 6.00 -7.34 -8.82
C LYS A 201 5.46 -7.07 -7.41
N THR A 202 4.35 -6.34 -7.33
CA THR A 202 3.70 -5.95 -6.07
C THR A 202 2.53 -6.88 -5.70
N ASN A 203 2.21 -7.83 -6.59
CA ASN A 203 0.99 -8.64 -6.56
C ASN A 203 -0.30 -7.80 -6.41
N LEU A 204 -0.25 -6.50 -6.73
CA LEU A 204 -1.33 -5.53 -6.49
C LEU A 204 -1.86 -5.53 -5.03
N GLY A 205 -1.05 -6.00 -4.06
CA GLY A 205 -1.47 -6.17 -2.67
C GLY A 205 -2.42 -7.36 -2.42
N LEU A 206 -2.64 -8.21 -3.42
CA LEU A 206 -3.50 -9.38 -3.34
C LEU A 206 -2.72 -10.61 -2.87
N ARG A 207 -3.41 -11.51 -2.16
CA ARG A 207 -2.81 -12.76 -1.65
C ARG A 207 -2.71 -13.87 -2.69
N GLN A 208 -3.46 -13.78 -3.78
CA GLN A 208 -3.48 -14.77 -4.86
C GLN A 208 -2.82 -14.21 -6.12
N THR A 209 -2.18 -15.09 -6.89
CA THR A 209 -1.50 -14.74 -8.16
C THR A 209 -2.15 -15.37 -9.38
N SER A 210 -3.10 -16.28 -9.20
CA SER A 210 -3.79 -17.02 -10.26
C SER A 210 -5.32 -16.98 -10.07
N GLY A 211 -6.06 -17.43 -11.08
CA GLY A 211 -7.52 -17.60 -11.00
C GLY A 211 -8.33 -16.30 -11.15
N PHE A 212 -7.76 -15.25 -11.75
CA PHE A 212 -8.45 -13.97 -11.95
C PHE A 212 -9.37 -13.92 -13.17
N SER A 213 -9.16 -14.79 -14.15
CA SER A 213 -9.95 -14.88 -15.38
C SER A 213 -10.53 -16.28 -15.50
N ILE A 214 -11.79 -16.35 -15.94
CA ILE A 214 -12.49 -17.60 -16.23
C ILE A 214 -13.18 -17.47 -17.58
N ILE A 215 -13.37 -18.60 -18.26
CA ILE A 215 -14.14 -18.65 -19.50
C ILE A 215 -15.62 -18.53 -19.14
N ALA A 216 -16.32 -17.57 -19.75
CA ALA A 216 -17.76 -17.45 -19.62
C ALA A 216 -18.45 -18.53 -20.45
N GLU A 217 -18.94 -19.57 -19.79
CA GLU A 217 -19.54 -20.72 -20.46
C GLU A 217 -20.94 -20.38 -20.98
N ARG A 218 -21.25 -20.85 -22.20
CA ARG A 218 -22.56 -20.66 -22.87
C ARG A 218 -23.37 -21.94 -22.93
N LEU A 219 -23.42 -22.68 -21.82
CA LEU A 219 -24.22 -23.90 -21.71
C LEU A 219 -25.73 -23.58 -21.70
N ASN A 220 -26.13 -22.61 -20.88
CA ASN A 220 -27.48 -22.07 -20.85
C ASN A 220 -27.45 -20.64 -20.28
N ILE A 221 -28.59 -19.93 -20.37
CA ILE A 221 -28.70 -18.54 -19.93
C ILE A 221 -28.35 -18.38 -18.45
N LEU A 222 -28.81 -19.30 -17.59
CA LEU A 222 -28.57 -19.24 -16.15
C LEU A 222 -27.08 -19.38 -15.81
N ARG A 223 -26.38 -20.32 -16.46
CA ARG A 223 -24.93 -20.51 -16.32
C ARG A 223 -24.18 -19.26 -16.76
N PHE A 224 -24.51 -18.71 -17.92
CA PHE A 224 -23.87 -17.51 -18.43
C PHE A 224 -24.02 -16.31 -17.47
N ILE A 225 -25.25 -16.06 -16.99
CA ILE A 225 -25.52 -14.96 -16.05
C ILE A 225 -24.83 -15.19 -14.69
N SER A 226 -24.74 -16.44 -14.22
CA SER A 226 -24.12 -16.77 -12.94
C SER A 226 -22.66 -16.30 -12.83
N HIS A 227 -21.90 -16.33 -13.94
CA HIS A 227 -20.52 -15.84 -13.95
C HIS A 227 -20.39 -14.37 -13.55
N PHE A 228 -21.38 -13.53 -13.91
CA PHE A 228 -21.38 -12.09 -13.61
C PHE A 228 -21.91 -11.75 -12.22
N ARG A 229 -22.48 -12.73 -11.51
CA ARG A 229 -23.00 -12.58 -10.14
C ARG A 229 -22.17 -13.36 -9.11
N SER A 230 -21.26 -14.21 -9.58
CA SER A 230 -20.37 -15.01 -8.74
C SER A 230 -19.32 -14.12 -8.07
N VAL A 231 -19.08 -14.37 -6.78
CA VAL A 231 -18.00 -13.77 -5.99
C VAL A 231 -17.26 -14.92 -5.31
N HIS A 232 -15.94 -14.78 -5.16
CA HIS A 232 -15.10 -15.77 -4.48
C HIS A 232 -14.19 -15.08 -3.47
N ARG A 233 -13.81 -15.80 -2.39
CA ARG A 233 -12.90 -15.31 -1.36
C ARG A 233 -11.43 -15.31 -1.78
N GLY A 234 -11.12 -16.04 -2.84
CA GLY A 234 -9.77 -16.23 -3.36
C GLY A 234 -9.23 -17.63 -3.09
N ASP A 235 -8.30 -18.06 -3.95
CA ASP A 235 -7.76 -19.42 -3.92
C ASP A 235 -6.92 -19.70 -2.66
N ALA A 236 -6.34 -18.68 -2.04
CA ALA A 236 -5.60 -18.82 -0.78
C ALA A 236 -6.43 -19.45 0.37
N PHE A 237 -7.76 -19.41 0.28
CA PHE A 237 -8.67 -19.99 1.28
C PHE A 237 -9.21 -21.37 0.89
N THR A 238 -8.94 -21.88 -0.31
CA THR A 238 -9.35 -23.23 -0.71
C THR A 238 -8.49 -24.28 0.00
N GLU A 239 -7.20 -23.98 0.18
CA GLU A 239 -6.21 -24.84 0.85
C GLU A 239 -6.37 -24.91 2.38
N THR A 240 -7.12 -23.97 2.98
CA THR A 240 -7.26 -23.95 4.45
C THR A 240 -8.14 -25.10 4.94
N LYS A 241 -7.62 -25.81 5.95
CA LYS A 241 -8.31 -26.94 6.61
C LYS A 241 -9.45 -26.50 7.54
N THR A 242 -9.51 -25.22 7.89
CA THR A 242 -10.56 -24.66 8.75
C THR A 242 -11.86 -24.50 7.96
N THR A 243 -13.00 -24.77 8.62
CA THR A 243 -14.33 -24.63 8.01
C THR A 243 -14.97 -23.26 8.29
N SER A 244 -14.33 -22.39 9.10
CA SER A 244 -14.87 -21.07 9.45
C SER A 244 -15.21 -20.24 8.22
N VAL A 245 -14.28 -20.18 7.25
CA VAL A 245 -14.42 -19.44 5.98
C VAL A 245 -15.54 -19.94 5.07
N ARG A 246 -16.04 -21.17 5.31
CA ARG A 246 -17.07 -21.83 4.49
C ARG A 246 -18.46 -21.76 5.13
N LYS A 247 -18.58 -21.19 6.34
CA LYS A 247 -19.86 -21.04 7.02
C LYS A 247 -20.59 -19.81 6.50
N LEU A 248 -21.88 -19.97 6.22
CA LEU A 248 -22.76 -18.83 5.98
C LEU A 248 -23.02 -18.12 7.32
N LEU A 249 -22.65 -16.84 7.40
CA LEU A 249 -22.87 -16.01 8.58
C LEU A 249 -24.17 -15.22 8.44
N PRO A 250 -24.90 -14.93 9.53
CA PRO A 250 -26.14 -14.13 9.48
C PRO A 250 -25.97 -12.75 8.84
N GLU A 251 -24.78 -12.16 8.95
CA GLU A 251 -24.44 -10.87 8.34
C GLU A 251 -24.44 -10.90 6.80
N ALA A 252 -24.44 -12.10 6.19
CA ALA A 252 -24.54 -12.25 4.75
C ALA A 252 -25.97 -11.99 4.22
N TRP A 253 -26.96 -11.87 5.11
CA TRP A 253 -28.37 -11.68 4.76
C TRP A 253 -28.57 -10.46 3.86
N GLY A 254 -29.22 -10.68 2.71
CA GLY A 254 -29.48 -9.64 1.71
C GLY A 254 -28.32 -9.31 0.79
N PHE A 255 -27.12 -9.88 1.01
CA PHE A 255 -25.93 -9.65 0.20
C PHE A 255 -25.47 -10.89 -0.57
N LEU A 256 -25.39 -12.04 0.10
CA LEU A 256 -24.99 -13.31 -0.50
C LEU A 256 -26.16 -14.29 -0.51
N CYS A 257 -26.29 -15.06 -1.59
CA CYS A 257 -27.28 -16.13 -1.68
C CYS A 257 -26.96 -17.22 -0.65
N ALA A 258 -27.98 -17.63 0.09
CA ALA A 258 -27.88 -18.70 1.09
C ALA A 258 -27.99 -20.09 0.46
#